data_AF-A0A2W5SZB8-F1
#
_entry.id   AF-A0A2W5SZB8-F1
#
_cell.length_a   1.000
_cell.length_b   1.000
_cell.length_c   1.000
_cell.angle_alpha   90.00
_cell.angle_beta   90.00
_cell.angle_gamma   90.00
#
_symmetry.space_group_name_H-M   'P 1'
#
loop_
_entity.id
_entity.type
_entity.pdbx_description
1 polymer ?
#
loop_
_entity_poly.entity_id
_entity_poly.type
_entity_poly.pdbx_seq_one_letter_code
_entity_poly.pdbx_strand_id
1 'polypeptide(L)'
;MGITSTLKQYSMQLSQKAMEKIFADEKRAQKVVEVMGKAQQAKKTIDSTQRVVLNQLNFATRQDFKEIGKQLSALQKRVRSLDGKISRL
;
A
#
# COMPACT_ATOMS: atom_id res chain seq x y z
N MET A 1 11.53 -9.42 26.74
CA MET A 1 10.24 -8.74 26.52
C MET A 1 10.54 -7.27 26.32
N GLY A 2 10.43 -6.77 25.09
CA GLY A 2 11.10 -5.54 24.65
C GLY A 2 10.23 -4.29 24.76
N ILE A 3 10.85 -3.17 25.12
CA ILE A 3 10.23 -1.83 25.20
C ILE A 3 9.51 -1.46 23.89
N THR A 4 9.98 -1.97 22.75
CA THR A 4 9.35 -1.82 21.43
C THR A 4 7.97 -2.47 21.32
N SER A 5 7.74 -3.64 21.94
CA SER A 5 6.41 -4.25 21.94
C SER A 5 5.44 -3.44 22.80
N THR A 6 5.91 -2.92 23.93
CA THR A 6 5.12 -2.10 24.84
C THR A 6 4.76 -0.75 24.21
N LEU A 7 5.71 -0.07 23.54
CA LEU A 7 5.46 1.17 22.81
C LEU A 7 4.42 0.96 21.69
N LYS A 8 4.54 -0.14 20.96
CA LYS A 8 3.58 -0.50 19.90
C LYS A 8 2.19 -0.73 20.48
N GLN A 9 2.09 -1.44 21.60
CA GLN A 9 0.83 -1.69 22.29
C GLN A 9 0.18 -0.39 22.80
N TYR A 10 0.97 0.50 23.40
CA TYR A 10 0.48 1.82 23.83
C TYR A 10 0.03 2.67 22.67
N SER A 11 0.78 2.70 21.57
CA SER A 11 0.40 3.44 20.36
C SER A 11 -0.89 2.90 19.73
N MET A 12 -1.09 1.58 19.73
CA MET A 12 -2.32 0.95 19.24
C MET A 12 -3.51 1.28 20.15
N GLN A 13 -3.34 1.20 21.47
CA GLN A 13 -4.39 1.55 22.44
C GLN A 13 -4.78 3.04 22.37
N LEU A 14 -3.81 3.94 22.21
CA LEU A 14 -4.06 5.37 21.99
C LEU A 14 -4.81 5.61 20.68
N SER A 15 -4.41 4.94 19.61
CA SER A 15 -5.10 5.04 18.31
C SER A 15 -6.53 4.51 18.38
N GLN A 16 -6.76 3.40 19.09
CA GLN A 16 -8.09 2.83 19.30
C GLN A 16 -9.00 3.74 20.11
N LYS A 17 -8.53 4.26 21.26
CA LYS A 17 -9.32 5.20 22.08
C LYS A 17 -9.63 6.51 21.35
N ALA A 18 -8.68 7.01 20.56
CA ALA A 18 -8.91 8.19 19.72
C ALA A 18 -9.95 7.90 18.64
N MET A 19 -9.88 6.72 18.03
CA MET A 19 -10.82 6.27 17.01
C MET A 19 -12.23 6.08 17.61
N GLU A 20 -12.36 5.42 18.76
CA GLU A 20 -13.62 5.28 19.51
C GLU A 20 -14.23 6.64 19.86
N LYS A 21 -13.42 7.60 20.34
CA LYS A 21 -13.90 8.95 20.68
C LYS A 21 -14.31 9.76 19.44
N ILE A 22 -13.70 9.50 18.29
CA ILE A 22 -14.09 10.10 17.01
C ILE A 22 -15.39 9.47 16.50
N PHE A 23 -15.55 8.15 16.60
CA PHE A 23 -16.75 7.43 16.18
C PHE A 23 -17.96 7.65 17.11
N ALA A 24 -17.73 7.99 18.38
CA ALA A 24 -18.80 8.36 19.33
C ALA A 24 -19.53 9.66 18.96
N ASP A 25 -18.96 10.48 18.07
CA ASP A 25 -19.55 11.71 17.55
C ASP A 25 -19.76 11.54 16.03
N GLU A 26 -20.77 10.74 15.65
CA GLU A 26 -21.04 10.28 14.26
C GLU A 26 -20.97 11.41 13.22
N LYS A 27 -21.41 12.62 13.57
CA LYS A 27 -21.39 13.79 12.68
C LYS A 27 -19.98 14.35 12.45
N ARG A 28 -19.07 14.23 13.42
CA ARG A 28 -17.66 14.61 13.26
C ARG A 28 -16.86 13.49 12.59
N ALA A 29 -17.17 12.23 12.91
CA ALA A 29 -16.58 11.07 12.26
C ALA A 29 -16.75 11.11 10.74
N GLN A 30 -17.98 11.34 10.26
CA GLN A 30 -18.27 11.41 8.82
C GLN A 30 -17.49 12.53 8.13
N LYS A 31 -17.42 13.74 8.72
CA LYS A 31 -16.65 14.85 8.16
C LYS A 31 -15.14 14.56 8.11
N VAL A 32 -14.59 13.95 9.16
CA VAL A 32 -13.16 13.57 9.18
C VAL A 32 -12.88 12.48 8.15
N VAL A 33 -13.75 11.49 8.04
CA VAL A 33 -13.64 10.40 7.05
C VAL A 33 -13.75 10.94 5.63
N GLU A 34 -14.68 11.85 5.35
CA GLU A 34 -14.81 12.49 4.04
C GLU A 34 -13.57 13.33 3.68
N VAL A 35 -13.04 14.10 4.63
CA VAL A 35 -11.83 14.91 4.41
C VAL A 35 -10.60 14.03 4.24
N MET A 36 -10.45 12.96 5.04
CA MET A 36 -9.38 11.98 4.84
C MET A 36 -9.53 11.24 3.51
N GLY A 37 -10.74 10.87 3.12
CA GLY A 37 -11.03 10.22 1.84
C GLY A 37 -10.64 11.11 0.66
N LYS A 38 -11.03 12.39 0.70
CA LYS A 38 -10.64 13.39 -0.31
C LYS A 38 -9.12 13.60 -0.34
N ALA A 39 -8.46 13.67 0.81
CA ALA A 39 -7.01 13.83 0.89
C ALA A 39 -6.25 12.59 0.37
N GLN A 40 -6.74 11.39 0.68
CA GLN A 40 -6.18 10.14 0.15
C GLN A 40 -6.38 10.02 -1.35
N GLN A 41 -7.54 10.43 -1.86
CA GLN A 41 -7.84 10.44 -3.29
C GLN A 41 -7.01 11.49 -4.04
N ALA A 42 -6.82 12.67 -3.45
CA ALA A 42 -5.93 13.70 -3.98
C ALA A 42 -4.48 13.21 -4.03
N LYS A 43 -3.98 12.59 -2.96
CA LYS A 43 -2.64 11.98 -2.94
C LYS A 43 -2.49 10.91 -4.02
N LYS A 44 -3.46 10.02 -4.16
CA LYS A 44 -3.45 8.97 -5.19
C LYS A 44 -3.41 9.55 -6.60
N THR A 45 -4.13 10.64 -6.83
CA THR A 45 -4.16 11.35 -8.11
C THR A 45 -2.80 11.99 -8.39
N ILE A 46 -2.21 12.69 -7.42
CA ILE A 46 -0.89 13.29 -7.53
C ILE A 46 0.18 12.23 -7.81
N ASP A 47 0.18 11.13 -7.06
CA ASP A 47 1.12 10.02 -7.25
C ASP A 47 0.99 9.41 -8.67
N SER A 48 -0.25 9.30 -9.18
CA SER A 48 -0.49 8.81 -10.55
C SER A 48 0.00 9.79 -11.61
N THR A 49 -0.25 11.09 -11.45
CA THR A 49 0.21 12.13 -12.37
C THR A 49 1.74 12.22 -12.35
N GLN A 50 2.36 12.15 -11.19
CA GLN A 50 3.82 12.13 -11.05
C GLN A 50 4.42 10.92 -11.77
N ARG A 51 3.82 9.75 -11.64
CA ARG A 51 4.28 8.55 -12.35
C ARG A 51 4.14 8.70 -13.87
N VAL A 52 3.03 9.26 -14.36
CA VAL A 52 2.82 9.51 -15.79
C VAL A 52 3.87 10.49 -16.33
N VAL A 53 4.12 11.60 -15.63
CA VAL A 53 5.14 12.59 -16.03
C VAL A 53 6.54 11.98 -16.03
N LEU A 54 6.91 11.22 -15.00
CA LEU A 54 8.22 10.57 -14.93
C LEU A 54 8.39 9.53 -16.05
N ASN A 55 7.38 8.72 -16.32
CA ASN A 55 7.42 7.77 -17.43
C ASN A 55 7.47 8.46 -18.81
N GLN A 56 6.77 9.59 -19.00
CA GLN A 56 6.87 10.40 -20.23
C GLN A 56 8.26 11.01 -20.41
N LEU A 57 8.95 11.32 -19.31
CA LEU A 57 10.34 11.78 -19.31
C LEU A 57 11.36 10.63 -19.34
N ASN A 58 10.92 9.39 -19.60
CA ASN A 58 11.73 8.17 -19.60
C ASN A 58 12.44 7.88 -18.25
N PHE A 59 11.98 8.45 -17.15
CA PHE A 59 12.47 8.15 -15.81
C PHE A 59 11.60 7.06 -15.17
N ALA A 60 12.21 5.90 -14.94
CA ALA A 60 11.55 4.80 -14.24
C ALA A 60 11.35 5.15 -12.76
N THR A 61 10.13 4.99 -12.25
CA THR A 61 9.86 5.20 -10.83
C THR A 61 10.15 3.95 -10.02
N ARG A 62 10.40 4.10 -8.72
CA ARG A 62 10.57 2.97 -7.77
C ARG A 62 9.39 1.99 -7.80
N GLN A 63 8.20 2.49 -8.13
CA GLN A 63 7.00 1.68 -8.16
C GLN A 63 6.92 0.84 -9.45
N ASP A 64 7.43 1.34 -10.56
CA ASP A 64 7.56 0.60 -11.82
C ASP A 64 8.56 -0.56 -11.67
N PHE A 65 9.71 -0.33 -11.02
CA PHE A 65 10.64 -1.41 -10.68
C PHE A 65 10.01 -2.49 -9.80
N LYS A 66 9.13 -2.11 -8.86
CA LYS A 66 8.40 -3.06 -8.01
C LYS A 66 7.39 -3.88 -8.80
N GLU A 67 6.70 -3.26 -9.76
CA GLU A 67 5.74 -3.94 -10.65
C GLU A 67 6.45 -4.91 -11.60
N ILE A 68 7.54 -4.46 -12.23
CA ILE A 68 8.39 -5.32 -13.09
C ILE A 68 8.94 -6.50 -12.29
N GLY A 69 9.43 -6.27 -11.06
CA GLY A 69 9.91 -7.34 -10.19
C GLY A 69 8.84 -8.40 -9.87
N LYS A 70 7.58 -7.99 -9.68
CA LYS A 70 6.46 -8.92 -9.51
C LYS A 70 6.17 -9.71 -10.78
N GLN A 71 6.15 -9.05 -11.93
CA GLN A 71 5.92 -9.70 -13.23
C GLN A 71 7.02 -10.71 -13.54
N LEU A 72 8.28 -10.35 -13.30
CA LEU A 72 9.42 -11.24 -13.46
C LEU A 72 9.33 -12.46 -12.53
N SER A 73 8.97 -12.25 -11.27
CA SER A 73 8.77 -13.34 -10.31
C SER A 73 7.63 -14.29 -10.75
N ALA A 74 6.54 -13.75 -11.30
CA ALA A 74 5.45 -14.55 -11.84
C ALA A 74 5.89 -15.34 -13.10
N LEU A 75 6.70 -14.72 -13.95
CA LEU A 75 7.26 -15.36 -15.14
C LEU A 75 8.20 -16.52 -14.76
N GLN A 76 9.11 -16.30 -13.80
CA GLN A 76 10.00 -17.36 -13.29
C GLN A 76 9.22 -18.57 -12.76
N LYS A 77 8.12 -18.34 -12.03
CA LYS A 77 7.25 -19.43 -11.56
C LYS A 77 6.62 -20.20 -12.71
N ARG A 78 6.17 -19.50 -13.77
CA ARG A 78 5.61 -20.14 -14.97
C ARG A 78 6.66 -20.96 -15.71
N VAL A 79 7.86 -20.43 -15.88
CA VAL A 79 8.98 -21.15 -16.51
C VAL A 79 9.31 -22.42 -15.73
N ARG A 80 9.46 -22.34 -14.40
CA ARG A 80 9.69 -23.53 -13.55
C ARG A 80 8.54 -24.54 -13.63
N SER A 81 7.30 -24.07 -13.71
CA SER A 81 6.16 -24.97 -13.87
C SER A 81 6.15 -25.66 -15.23
N LEU A 82 6.62 -25.02 -16.29
CA LEU A 82 6.73 -25.61 -17.62
C LEU A 82 7.88 -26.60 -17.68
N ASP A 83 9.04 -26.24 -17.14
CA ASP A 83 10.22 -27.11 -17.01
C ASP A 83 9.91 -28.39 -16.23
N GLY A 84 9.17 -28.28 -15.13
CA GLY A 84 8.70 -29.43 -14.36
C GLY A 84 7.65 -30.29 -15.06
N LYS A 85 6.92 -29.76 -16.06
CA LYS A 85 6.01 -30.56 -16.90
C LYS A 85 6.76 -31.28 -18.01
N ILE A 86 7.75 -30.61 -18.61
CA ILE A 86 8.61 -31.19 -19.65
C ILE A 86 9.46 -32.32 -19.06
N SER A 87 10.04 -32.14 -17.87
CA SER A 87 10.84 -33.16 -17.19
C SER A 87 10.04 -34.38 -16.70
N ARG A 88 8.71 -34.36 -16.80
CA ARG A 88 7.81 -35.48 -16.42
C ARG A 88 7.21 -36.21 -17.63
N LEU A 89 7.49 -35.72 -18.84
CA LEU A 89 7.24 -36.42 -20.10
C LEU A 89 8.45 -37.28 -20.44
#